data_AF-A0A952LRU6-F1
#
_entry.id   AF-A0A952LRU6-F1
#
_cell.length_a   1.000
_cell.length_b   1.000
_cell.length_c   1.000
_cell.angle_alpha   90.00
_cell.angle_beta   90.00
_cell.angle_gamma   90.00
#
_symmetry.space_group_name_H-M   'P 1'
#
loop_
_entity.id
_entity.type
_entity.pdbx_description
1 polymer ?
#
loop_
_entity_poly.entity_id
_entity_poly.type
_entity_poly.pdbx_seq_one_letter_code
_entity_poly.pdbx_strand_id
1 'polypeptide(L)'
;MLKAPSSSIFLAIILFSIQAIANPNQMSSSEALRIVEEYKILRNMCAKTKEEARKACFAELGEKNGVYSKAKKVLANSKNLEGAQMYTANQ
;
A
#
# COMPACT_ATOMS: atom_id res chain seq x y z
N MET A 1 22.31 58.21 10.06
CA MET A 1 22.50 57.00 10.89
C MET A 1 21.12 56.46 11.25
N LEU A 2 20.62 55.45 10.53
CA LEU A 2 19.29 54.87 10.75
C LEU A 2 19.41 53.68 11.71
N LYS A 3 18.74 53.80 12.86
CA LYS A 3 18.71 52.81 13.96
C LYS A 3 17.43 51.99 13.82
N ALA A 4 17.56 50.70 13.51
CA ALA A 4 16.43 49.78 13.47
C ALA A 4 16.06 49.33 14.90
N PRO A 5 14.78 49.37 15.31
CA PRO A 5 14.34 48.65 16.49
C PRO A 5 13.90 47.23 16.14
N SER A 6 14.62 46.30 16.75
CA SER A 6 14.16 45.06 17.39
C SER A 6 12.64 44.79 17.34
N SER A 7 12.24 43.69 16.71
CA SER A 7 11.04 42.95 17.12
C SER A 7 11.21 41.48 16.78
N SER A 8 11.68 40.75 17.80
CA SER A 8 11.59 39.31 17.89
C SER A 8 10.13 38.90 17.93
N ILE A 9 9.62 38.33 16.83
CA ILE A 9 8.42 37.49 16.86
C ILE A 9 8.84 36.15 16.28
N PHE A 10 9.47 35.32 17.13
CA PHE A 10 9.61 33.90 16.85
C PHE A 10 8.23 33.27 17.03
N LEU A 11 7.46 33.24 15.94
CA LEU A 11 6.21 32.52 15.86
C LEU A 11 6.54 31.02 15.92
N ALA A 12 6.51 30.45 17.12
CA ALA A 12 6.62 29.01 17.34
C ALA A 12 5.33 28.34 16.81
N ILE A 13 5.31 28.09 15.50
CA ILE A 13 4.31 27.23 14.87
C ILE A 13 4.57 25.82 15.40
N ILE A 14 3.79 25.43 16.41
CA ILE A 14 3.71 24.05 16.88
C ILE A 14 3.14 23.24 15.72
N LEU A 15 4.03 22.63 14.96
CA LEU A 15 3.70 21.59 14.00
C LEU A 15 3.16 20.41 14.80
N PHE A 16 1.84 20.38 14.95
CA PHE A 16 1.11 19.20 15.36
C PHE A 16 1.26 18.19 14.22
N SER A 17 2.33 17.40 14.28
CA SER A 17 2.50 16.24 13.40
C SER A 17 1.38 15.27 13.73
N ILE A 18 0.28 15.34 12.98
CA ILE A 18 -0.73 14.30 12.93
C ILE A 18 0.01 13.07 12.39
N GLN A 19 0.52 12.25 13.31
CA GLN A 19 0.99 10.91 13.00
C GLN A 19 -0.28 10.15 12.61
N ALA A 20 -0.57 10.10 11.32
CA ALA A 20 -1.54 9.17 10.79
C ALA A 20 -1.02 7.78 11.17
N ILE A 21 -1.58 7.22 12.23
CA ILE A 21 -1.31 5.85 12.64
C ILE A 21 -1.98 4.99 11.57
N ALA A 22 -1.24 4.74 10.48
CA ALA A 22 -1.62 3.75 9.50
C ALA A 22 -1.67 2.42 10.26
N ASN A 23 -2.89 1.94 10.53
CA ASN A 23 -3.10 0.67 11.19
C ASN A 23 -2.36 -0.40 10.36
N PRO A 24 -1.33 -1.07 10.89
CA PRO A 24 -0.52 -2.03 10.11
C PRO A 24 -1.35 -3.23 9.60
N ASN A 25 -2.59 -3.37 10.05
CA ASN A 25 -3.53 -4.39 9.58
C ASN A 25 -4.48 -3.90 8.48
N GLN A 26 -4.43 -2.64 8.05
CA GLN A 26 -5.29 -2.09 6.99
C GLN A 26 -4.48 -1.83 5.72
N MET A 27 -4.39 -2.84 4.87
CA MET A 27 -3.88 -2.70 3.51
C MET A 27 -4.90 -1.96 2.64
N SER A 28 -4.46 -0.88 1.99
CA SER A 28 -5.32 -0.12 1.07
C SER A 28 -5.58 -0.88 -0.24
N SER A 29 -6.66 -0.55 -0.97
CA SER A 29 -6.93 -1.14 -2.28
C SER A 29 -5.80 -0.90 -3.29
N SER A 30 -5.17 0.29 -3.26
CA SER A 30 -4.04 0.62 -4.15
C SER A 30 -2.80 -0.22 -3.84
N GLU A 31 -2.49 -0.41 -2.56
CA GLU A 31 -1.41 -1.28 -2.12
C GLU A 31 -1.68 -2.75 -2.47
N ALA A 32 -2.92 -3.21 -2.28
CA ALA A 32 -3.33 -4.57 -2.63
C ALA A 32 -3.20 -4.84 -4.15
N LEU A 33 -3.55 -3.88 -4.99
CA LEU A 33 -3.34 -3.97 -6.45
C LEU A 33 -1.85 -4.11 -6.78
N ARG A 34 -1.00 -3.26 -6.19
CA ARG A 34 0.45 -3.30 -6.39
C ARG A 34 1.02 -4.67 -6.02
N ILE A 35 0.66 -5.20 -4.86
CA ILE A 35 1.13 -6.52 -4.38
C ILE A 35 0.72 -7.65 -5.33
N VAL A 36 -0.52 -7.62 -5.82
CA VAL A 36 -1.02 -8.62 -6.77
C VAL A 36 -0.24 -8.57 -8.09
N GLU A 37 0.09 -7.37 -8.56
CA GLU A 37 0.84 -7.19 -9.79
C GLU A 37 2.31 -7.62 -9.64
N GLU A 38 2.98 -7.20 -8.58
CA GLU A 38 4.36 -7.62 -8.27
C GLU A 38 4.47 -9.15 -8.15
N TYR A 39 3.48 -9.80 -7.50
CA TYR A 39 3.44 -11.25 -7.39
C TYR A 39 3.31 -11.94 -8.77
N LYS A 40 2.47 -11.40 -9.66
CA LYS A 40 2.32 -11.93 -11.03
C LYS A 40 3.60 -11.77 -11.85
N ILE A 41 4.25 -10.61 -11.75
CA ILE A 41 5.53 -10.32 -12.41
C ILE A 41 6.57 -11.32 -11.93
N LEU A 42 6.75 -11.49 -10.62
CA LEU A 42 7.69 -12.46 -10.04
C LEU A 42 7.38 -13.88 -10.50
N ARG A 43 6.11 -14.31 -10.46
CA ARG A 43 5.70 -15.64 -10.94
C ARG A 43 6.08 -15.86 -12.40
N ASN A 44 5.89 -14.85 -13.25
CA ASN A 44 6.26 -14.92 -14.67
C ASN A 44 7.79 -14.99 -14.85
N MET A 45 8.55 -14.20 -14.08
CA MET A 45 10.00 -14.30 -14.06
C MET A 45 10.47 -15.69 -13.65
N CYS A 46 9.94 -16.26 -12.56
CA CYS A 46 10.26 -17.62 -12.13
C CYS A 46 9.86 -18.68 -13.15
N ALA A 47 8.81 -18.45 -13.93
CA ALA A 47 8.40 -19.38 -14.98
C ALA A 47 9.43 -19.47 -16.12
N LYS A 48 10.19 -18.39 -16.37
CA LYS A 48 11.21 -18.27 -17.42
C LYS A 48 12.60 -18.77 -16.98
N THR A 49 12.85 -18.92 -15.68
CA THR A 49 14.11 -19.49 -15.16
C THR A 49 14.11 -21.02 -15.22
N LYS A 50 15.29 -21.64 -15.14
CA LYS A 50 15.50 -23.09 -15.26
C LYS A 50 16.19 -23.67 -14.03
N GLU A 51 16.00 -24.97 -13.82
CA GLU A 51 16.72 -25.79 -12.84
C GLU A 51 16.74 -25.18 -11.42
N GLU A 52 17.91 -25.06 -10.79
CA GLU A 52 18.04 -24.59 -9.41
C GLU A 52 17.62 -23.12 -9.26
N ALA A 53 17.86 -22.28 -10.26
CA ALA A 53 17.39 -20.89 -10.26
C ALA A 53 15.85 -20.81 -10.27
N ARG A 54 15.17 -21.79 -10.88
CA ARG A 54 13.71 -21.90 -10.82
C ARG A 54 13.25 -22.24 -9.42
N LYS A 55 13.86 -23.24 -8.78
CA LYS A 55 13.51 -23.65 -7.41
C LYS A 55 13.68 -22.50 -6.43
N ALA A 56 14.81 -21.79 -6.49
CA ALA A 56 15.07 -20.62 -5.65
C ALA A 56 14.04 -19.50 -5.86
N CYS A 57 13.73 -19.17 -7.12
CA CYS A 57 12.75 -18.14 -7.44
C CYS A 57 11.33 -18.49 -6.93
N PHE A 58 10.91 -19.75 -7.09
CA PHE A 58 9.61 -20.19 -6.57
C PHE A 58 9.58 -20.29 -5.03
N ALA A 59 10.72 -20.50 -4.37
CA ALA A 59 10.82 -20.39 -2.92
C ALA A 59 10.53 -18.95 -2.46
N GLU A 60 11.16 -17.94 -3.08
CA GLU A 60 10.88 -16.52 -2.81
C GLU A 60 9.41 -16.15 -3.12
N LEU A 61 8.87 -16.65 -4.23
CA LEU A 61 7.45 -16.48 -4.56
C LEU A 61 6.56 -17.07 -3.46
N GLY A 62 6.94 -18.23 -2.90
CA GLY A 62 6.25 -18.89 -1.79
C GLY A 62 6.16 -18.02 -0.54
N GLU A 63 7.25 -17.35 -0.16
CA GLU A 63 7.28 -16.42 0.98
C GLU A 63 6.29 -15.26 0.82
N LYS A 64 6.07 -14.80 -0.42
CA LYS A 64 5.14 -13.71 -0.73
C LYS A 64 3.68 -14.15 -0.85
N ASN A 65 3.40 -15.46 -0.90
CA ASN A 65 2.05 -15.99 -1.13
C ASN A 65 1.05 -15.59 -0.03
N GLY A 66 1.51 -15.45 1.22
CA GLY A 66 0.67 -14.99 2.33
C GLY A 66 0.16 -13.56 2.13
N VAL A 67 1.07 -12.64 1.76
CA VAL A 67 0.73 -11.23 1.51
C VAL A 67 -0.14 -11.11 0.25
N TYR A 68 0.19 -11.86 -0.80
CA TYR A 68 -0.63 -11.96 -2.01
C TYR A 68 -2.07 -12.41 -1.71
N SER A 69 -2.24 -13.43 -0.88
CA SER A 69 -3.55 -13.94 -0.50
C SER A 69 -4.37 -12.92 0.29
N LYS A 70 -3.73 -12.14 1.18
CA LYS A 70 -4.38 -11.02 1.88
C LYS A 70 -4.79 -9.93 0.91
N ALA A 71 -3.91 -9.52 0.00
CA ALA A 71 -4.20 -8.51 -1.03
C ALA A 71 -5.40 -8.90 -1.90
N LYS A 72 -5.49 -10.17 -2.35
CA LYS A 72 -6.67 -10.64 -3.10
C LYS A 72 -7.97 -10.51 -2.31
N LYS A 73 -7.96 -10.80 -1.00
CA LYS A 73 -9.15 -10.68 -0.15
C LYS A 73 -9.58 -9.22 0.00
N VAL A 74 -8.64 -8.30 0.17
CA VAL A 74 -8.92 -6.85 0.19
C VAL A 74 -9.62 -6.44 -1.09
N LEU A 75 -9.06 -6.80 -2.26
CA LEU A 75 -9.66 -6.45 -3.56
C LEU A 75 -11.03 -7.09 -3.79
N ALA A 76 -11.24 -8.33 -3.34
CA ALA A 76 -12.54 -8.99 -3.43
C ALA A 76 -13.59 -8.28 -2.58
N ASN A 77 -13.23 -7.89 -1.35
CA ASN A 77 -14.12 -7.16 -0.46
C ASN A 77 -14.45 -5.76 -0.97
N SER A 78 -13.48 -5.04 -1.57
CA SER A 78 -13.73 -3.73 -2.18
C SER A 78 -14.72 -3.81 -3.35
N LYS A 79 -14.61 -4.84 -4.21
CA LYS A 79 -15.57 -5.04 -5.32
C LYS A 79 -16.99 -5.35 -4.84
N ASN A 80 -17.12 -6.13 -3.76
CA ASN A 80 -18.43 -6.43 -3.18
C ASN A 80 -19.08 -5.18 -2.55
N LEU A 81 -18.28 -4.26 -1.99
CA LEU A 81 -18.78 -3.00 -1.45
C LEU A 81 -19.25 -2.05 -2.55
N GLU A 82 -18.52 -1.94 -3.67
CA GLU A 82 -18.97 -1.16 -4.83
C GLU A 82 -20.27 -1.73 -5.42
N GLY A 83 -20.38 -3.06 -5.53
CA GLY A 83 -21.62 -3.72 -5.97
C GLY A 83 -22.79 -3.52 -5.03
N ALA A 84 -22.56 -3.51 -3.71
CA ALA A 84 -23.60 -3.25 -2.71
C ALA A 84 -24.06 -1.78 -2.69
N GLN A 85 -23.15 -0.82 -2.89
CA GLN A 85 -23.46 0.61 -2.95
C GLN A 85 -24.29 0.97 -4.20
N MET A 86 -24.10 0.28 -5.32
CA MET A 86 -24.93 0.47 -6.52
C MET A 86 -26.37 -0.04 -6.35
N TYR A 87 -26.61 -1.01 -5.47
CA TYR A 87 -27.96 -1.52 -5.20
C TYR A 87 -28.79 -0.53 -4.37
N THR A 88 -28.15 0.23 -3.47
CA THR A 88 -28.84 1.22 -2.62
C THR A 88 -29.04 2.58 -3.29
N ALA A 89 -28.37 2.85 -4.41
CA ALA A 89 -28.50 4.13 -5.14
C ALA A 89 -29.60 4.12 -6.22
N ASN A 90 -30.24 2.97 -6.46
CA ASN A 90 -31.33 2.79 -7.45
C ASN A 90 -32.66 2.37 -6.80
N GLN A 91 -32.81 2.55 -5.48
CA GLN A 91 -34.09 2.50 -4.77
C GLN A 91 -34.49 3.91 -4.36
#